data_AF-A0A8S3XXE3-F1
#
_entry.id   AF-A0A8S3XXE3-F1
#
_cell.length_a   1.000
_cell.length_b   1.000
_cell.length_c   1.000
_cell.angle_alpha   90.00
_cell.angle_beta   90.00
_cell.angle_gamma   90.00
#
_symmetry.space_group_name_H-M   'P 1'
#
loop_
_entity.id
_entity.type
_entity.pdbx_description
1 polymer ?
#
loop_
_entity_poly.entity_id
_entity_poly.type
_entity_poly.pdbx_seq_one_letter_code
_entity_poly.pdbx_strand_id
1 'polypeptide(L)'
;MAGAPMKLGSLISFCIVLYAIYFRKIEINDERLVPVKEHLLFLESKNKVGVGVSQPKVALGYGACHDLFVNATLLLDYRDLKGSPEHFNEISNKEEFVKSFAYFFKHGAAAERFMSNSKLYDDLVEQALKLPDTRWAIGGNAPLMAKRFYLEGWKVMFGAKMSKKLKSYIPEEILVVGDNENEEVRDDIHMILEYKADERFGEYKAPRANRYIMHNDENNPLLSSLEKLGEYLPSFKPNLLVISGLQMMDNFPFQRDGKDLRAERLDLVKQQILSQPLSTLAHFEMASYVDLELLKHLTTKVLPCVDSVGMNEQELSNLNSVLEHGRVMVVADSNPRIATALDQMRNTFRLIRQKNKEFGSKRKLTRMHVHTLAYQAILTVQNSKWKRTPAAAAKASLTAHRYVCNTQKINLEKTKLLLDDSFSTTTDNDNNSRVFFEANNPVACWEETIESVKVEICVAPVLICTEAQLTAGAGDNISAAGLVLQVEI
;
A
#
# COMPACT_ATOMS: atom_id res chain seq x y z
N MET A 1 9.49 37.40 53.28
CA MET A 1 9.24 35.96 53.07
C MET A 1 10.53 35.34 52.60
N ALA A 2 11.25 34.65 53.50
CA ALA A 2 12.53 34.02 53.19
C ALA A 2 12.28 32.74 52.40
N GLY A 3 12.88 32.64 51.21
CA GLY A 3 12.78 31.46 50.35
C GLY A 3 13.41 30.25 51.03
N ALA A 4 12.69 29.13 51.05
CA ALA A 4 13.19 27.88 51.59
C ALA A 4 14.48 27.45 50.84
N PRO A 5 15.52 26.96 51.53
CA PRO A 5 16.76 26.55 50.88
C PRO A 5 16.49 25.34 49.98
N MET A 6 16.75 25.51 48.68
CA MET A 6 16.68 24.42 47.72
C MET A 6 17.63 23.30 48.16
N LYS A 7 17.10 22.12 48.43
CA LYS A 7 17.90 20.95 48.80
C LYS A 7 18.77 20.57 47.60
N LEU A 8 20.05 20.27 47.85
CA LEU A 8 21.03 19.88 46.82
C LEU A 8 20.50 18.76 45.90
N GLY A 9 19.73 17.82 46.45
CA GLY A 9 19.07 16.76 45.68
C GLY A 9 18.08 17.27 44.62
N SER A 10 17.33 18.34 44.90
CA SER A 10 16.40 18.94 43.93
C SER A 10 17.13 19.64 42.78
N LEU A 11 18.29 20.26 43.06
CA LEU A 11 19.15 20.84 42.04
C LEU A 11 19.74 19.76 41.12
N ILE A 12 20.20 18.64 41.70
CA ILE A 12 20.75 17.51 40.95
C ILE A 12 19.67 16.86 40.08
N SER A 13 18.47 16.59 40.61
CA SER A 13 17.37 16.04 39.81
C SER A 13 16.97 16.97 38.66
N PHE A 14 16.94 18.28 38.89
CA PHE A 14 16.66 19.26 37.83
C PHE A 14 17.76 19.28 36.75
N CYS A 15 19.04 19.22 37.14
CA CYS A 15 20.15 19.08 36.21
C CYS A 15 20.11 17.76 35.43
N ILE A 16 19.72 16.65 36.06
CA ILE A 16 19.54 15.36 35.37
C ILE A 16 18.39 15.44 34.37
N VAL A 17 17.28 16.10 34.71
CA VAL A 17 16.16 16.31 33.77
C VAL A 17 16.57 17.21 32.61
N LEU A 18 17.28 18.31 32.86
CA LEU A 18 17.81 19.18 31.79
C LEU A 18 18.84 18.45 30.93
N TYR A 19 19.73 17.67 31.54
CA TYR A 19 20.69 16.82 30.85
C TYR A 19 19.98 15.76 30.01
N ALA A 20 18.93 15.10 30.53
CA ALA A 20 18.13 14.14 29.79
C ALA A 20 17.35 14.78 28.65
N ILE A 21 16.80 15.99 28.82
CA ILE A 21 16.14 16.76 27.75
C ILE A 21 17.17 17.17 26.69
N TYR A 22 18.35 17.62 27.10
CA TYR A 22 19.45 18.00 26.21
C TYR A 22 19.98 16.79 25.43
N PHE A 23 20.19 15.65 26.09
CA PHE A 23 20.61 14.40 25.46
C PHE A 23 19.54 13.82 24.53
N ARG A 24 18.27 13.87 24.93
CA ARG A 24 17.14 13.50 24.07
C ARG A 24 17.03 14.41 22.86
N LYS A 25 17.46 15.67 22.96
CA LYS A 25 17.57 16.61 21.82
C LYS A 25 18.78 16.34 20.94
N ILE A 26 19.85 15.77 21.48
CA ILE A 26 21.03 15.31 20.72
C ILE A 26 20.73 13.98 19.99
N GLU A 27 19.99 13.06 20.61
CA GLU A 27 19.47 11.84 19.94
C GLU A 27 18.57 12.15 18.72
N ILE A 28 18.01 13.36 18.65
CA ILE A 28 17.21 13.83 17.50
C ILE A 28 18.11 14.20 16.31
N ASN A 29 19.41 14.44 16.50
CA ASN A 29 20.36 14.71 15.41
C ASN A 29 21.10 13.43 15.01
N ASP A 30 20.38 12.47 14.40
CA ASP A 30 21.02 11.37 13.70
C ASP A 30 21.84 11.93 12.52
N GLU A 31 23.17 11.97 12.69
CA GLU A 31 24.13 12.55 11.72
C GLU A 31 24.05 11.87 10.34
N ARG A 32 23.48 10.66 10.26
CA ARG A 32 23.28 9.92 9.01
C ARG A 32 22.17 10.55 8.15
N LEU A 33 21.22 11.29 8.72
CA LEU A 33 20.05 11.79 7.99
C LEU A 33 20.40 12.72 6.82
N VAL A 34 21.35 13.64 7.02
CA VAL A 34 21.79 14.58 5.98
C VAL A 34 22.39 13.84 4.77
N PRO A 35 23.49 13.06 4.92
CA PRO A 35 24.10 12.37 3.78
C PRO A 35 23.15 11.37 3.10
N VAL A 36 22.28 10.68 3.86
CA VAL A 36 21.27 9.78 3.29
C VAL A 36 20.30 10.55 2.41
N LYS A 37 19.70 11.64 2.93
CA LYS A 37 18.77 12.48 2.17
C LYS A 37 19.42 13.01 0.88
N GLU A 38 20.63 13.55 0.97
CA GLU A 38 21.32 14.11 -0.20
C GLU A 38 21.63 13.04 -1.26
N HIS A 39 22.06 11.83 -0.87
CA HIS A 39 22.33 10.76 -1.83
C HIS A 39 21.07 10.18 -2.46
N LEU A 40 19.99 10.02 -1.69
CA LEU A 40 18.70 9.60 -2.26
C LEU A 40 18.19 10.63 -3.29
N LEU A 41 18.28 11.93 -2.97
CA LEU A 41 17.93 13.02 -3.90
C LEU A 41 18.85 13.05 -5.12
N PHE A 42 20.14 12.78 -4.94
CA PHE A 42 21.09 12.65 -6.04
C PHE A 42 20.66 11.53 -7.00
N LEU A 43 20.37 10.33 -6.49
CA LEU A 43 19.88 9.20 -7.29
C LEU A 43 18.58 9.53 -8.02
N GLU A 44 17.62 10.18 -7.37
CA GLU A 44 16.39 10.64 -8.03
C GLU A 44 16.70 11.65 -9.16
N SER A 45 17.50 12.68 -8.87
CA SER A 45 17.76 13.79 -9.81
C SER A 45 18.53 13.37 -11.07
N LYS A 46 19.38 12.34 -10.97
CA LYS A 46 20.15 11.78 -12.09
C LYS A 46 19.32 10.89 -13.00
N ASN A 47 18.15 10.45 -12.54
CA ASN A 47 17.31 9.49 -13.24
C ASN A 47 15.97 10.15 -13.58
N LYS A 48 15.91 10.79 -14.76
CA LYS A 48 14.70 11.49 -15.21
C LYS A 48 13.82 10.60 -16.08
N VAL A 49 12.52 10.83 -15.99
CA VAL A 49 11.51 10.24 -16.87
C VAL A 49 11.61 10.89 -18.26
N GLY A 50 11.44 10.09 -19.31
CA GLY A 50 11.41 10.59 -20.68
C GLY A 50 10.25 11.56 -20.91
N VAL A 51 10.42 12.50 -21.84
CA VAL A 51 9.41 13.53 -22.16
C VAL A 51 9.15 13.58 -23.66
N GLY A 52 7.97 14.09 -24.05
CA GLY A 52 7.57 14.17 -25.45
C GLY A 52 7.44 12.78 -26.10
N VAL A 53 8.29 12.49 -27.09
CA VAL A 53 8.25 11.22 -27.84
C VAL A 53 8.69 10.03 -26.98
N SER A 54 9.56 10.25 -25.97
CA SER A 54 10.01 9.23 -25.02
C SER A 54 9.20 9.20 -23.73
N GLN A 55 8.04 9.89 -23.68
CA GLN A 55 7.16 9.92 -22.51
C GLN A 55 6.43 8.57 -22.32
N PRO A 56 6.70 7.82 -21.24
CA PRO A 56 6.08 6.52 -21.03
C PRO A 56 4.57 6.61 -20.79
N LYS A 57 3.88 5.54 -21.15
CA LYS A 57 2.43 5.38 -20.97
C LYS A 57 2.11 4.27 -19.98
N VAL A 58 1.19 4.54 -19.06
CA VAL A 58 0.66 3.54 -18.13
C VAL A 58 -0.85 3.44 -18.22
N ALA A 59 -1.35 2.21 -18.26
CA ALA A 59 -2.75 1.90 -18.08
C ALA A 59 -2.93 1.23 -16.72
N LEU A 60 -3.96 1.59 -15.95
CA LEU A 60 -4.23 1.01 -14.63
C LEU A 60 -5.66 0.50 -14.53
N GLY A 61 -5.86 -0.58 -13.80
CA GLY A 61 -7.17 -1.03 -13.32
C GLY A 61 -7.06 -1.54 -11.88
N TYR A 62 -8.14 -1.66 -11.11
CA TYR A 62 -9.50 -1.24 -11.43
C TYR A 62 -10.12 -0.51 -10.24
N GLY A 63 -11.08 0.35 -10.55
CA GLY A 63 -11.97 0.93 -9.56
C GLY A 63 -11.45 2.22 -8.95
N ALA A 64 -12.38 2.96 -8.37
CA ALA A 64 -12.15 4.18 -7.64
C ALA A 64 -13.24 4.30 -6.58
N CYS A 65 -12.92 4.96 -5.48
CA CYS A 65 -13.90 5.25 -4.44
C CYS A 65 -13.72 6.68 -3.93
N HIS A 66 -14.75 7.15 -3.23
CA HIS A 66 -14.75 8.42 -2.54
C HIS A 66 -14.59 8.15 -1.04
N ASP A 67 -13.38 8.36 -0.53
CA ASP A 67 -13.08 8.12 0.88
C ASP A 67 -13.69 9.24 1.72
N LEU A 68 -14.59 8.87 2.62
CA LEU A 68 -15.16 9.73 3.64
C LEU A 68 -14.48 9.44 4.97
N PHE A 69 -13.60 10.33 5.40
CA PHE A 69 -12.93 10.19 6.69
C PHE A 69 -13.80 10.76 7.80
N VAL A 70 -13.99 9.95 8.84
CA VAL A 70 -14.94 10.22 9.93
C VAL A 70 -14.30 9.83 11.25
N ASN A 71 -14.51 10.63 12.30
CA ASN A 71 -14.18 10.20 13.65
C ASN A 71 -15.13 9.08 14.09
N ALA A 72 -14.58 7.89 14.33
CA ALA A 72 -15.36 6.69 14.61
C ALA A 72 -16.23 6.80 15.86
N THR A 73 -15.70 7.38 16.95
CA THR A 73 -16.40 7.45 18.24
C THR A 73 -17.39 8.61 18.34
N LEU A 74 -17.38 9.52 17.36
CA LEU A 74 -18.44 10.52 17.18
C LEU A 74 -19.61 10.00 16.35
N LEU A 75 -19.35 9.08 15.41
CA LEU A 75 -20.40 8.45 14.60
C LEU A 75 -21.10 7.31 15.34
N LEU A 76 -20.33 6.47 16.02
CA LEU A 76 -20.83 5.27 16.69
C LEU A 76 -21.06 5.54 18.18
N ASP A 77 -22.11 4.93 18.73
CA ASP A 77 -22.44 5.03 20.14
C ASP A 77 -22.26 3.68 20.83
N TYR A 78 -21.46 3.66 21.89
CA TYR A 78 -21.25 2.46 22.69
C TYR A 78 -22.55 1.92 23.30
N ARG A 79 -23.55 2.76 23.55
CA ARG A 79 -24.86 2.35 24.09
C ARG A 79 -25.63 1.43 23.13
N ASP A 80 -25.27 1.44 21.85
CA ASP A 80 -25.85 0.54 20.85
C ASP A 80 -25.20 -0.86 20.86
N LEU A 81 -24.08 -1.04 21.58
CA LEU A 81 -23.42 -2.34 21.71
C LEU A 81 -24.23 -3.28 22.61
N LYS A 82 -24.77 -4.35 22.03
CA LYS A 82 -25.45 -5.42 22.78
C LYS A 82 -24.55 -6.65 22.89
N GLY A 83 -24.27 -7.09 24.11
CA GLY A 83 -23.39 -8.25 24.33
C GLY A 83 -21.91 -7.94 24.03
N SER A 84 -21.12 -8.98 23.77
CA SER A 84 -19.68 -8.83 23.55
C SER A 84 -19.33 -8.41 22.12
N PRO A 85 -18.22 -7.67 21.92
CA PRO A 85 -17.68 -7.42 20.58
C PRO A 85 -17.37 -8.71 19.83
N GLU A 86 -17.74 -8.76 18.56
CA GLU A 86 -17.71 -9.96 17.70
C GLU A 86 -17.28 -9.59 16.28
N HIS A 87 -16.56 -10.48 15.60
CA HIS A 87 -16.16 -10.31 14.19
C HIS A 87 -17.22 -10.90 13.25
N PHE A 88 -17.50 -10.17 12.17
CA PHE A 88 -18.40 -10.58 11.09
C PHE A 88 -17.70 -10.41 9.75
N ASN A 89 -17.99 -11.29 8.78
CA ASN A 89 -17.46 -11.17 7.42
C ASN A 89 -18.22 -10.11 6.61
N GLU A 90 -19.53 -10.03 6.81
CA GLU A 90 -20.44 -9.07 6.19
C GLU A 90 -21.28 -8.41 7.29
N ILE A 91 -21.68 -7.15 7.10
CA ILE A 91 -22.49 -6.39 8.04
C ILE A 91 -23.87 -6.11 7.44
N SER A 92 -24.92 -6.65 8.05
CA SER A 92 -26.30 -6.52 7.57
C SER A 92 -27.12 -5.48 8.34
N ASN A 93 -26.70 -5.16 9.57
CA ASN A 93 -27.45 -4.29 10.48
C ASN A 93 -26.55 -3.50 11.44
N LYS A 94 -27.16 -2.54 12.16
CA LYS A 94 -26.45 -1.63 13.07
C LYS A 94 -25.81 -2.36 14.26
N GLU A 95 -26.42 -3.43 14.76
CA GLU A 95 -25.87 -4.18 15.89
C GLU A 95 -24.58 -4.90 15.52
N GLU A 96 -24.58 -5.59 14.38
CA GLU A 96 -23.37 -6.22 13.80
C GLU A 96 -22.28 -5.19 13.56
N PHE A 97 -22.63 -4.01 13.03
CA PHE A 97 -21.67 -2.95 12.78
C PHE A 97 -20.97 -2.50 14.06
N VAL A 98 -21.73 -2.20 15.13
CA VAL A 98 -21.15 -1.72 16.40
C VAL A 98 -20.33 -2.83 17.08
N LYS A 99 -20.79 -4.08 17.04
CA LYS A 99 -20.02 -5.24 17.55
C LYS A 99 -18.72 -5.45 16.80
N SER A 100 -18.76 -5.38 15.48
CA SER A 100 -17.59 -5.52 14.59
C SER A 100 -16.59 -4.39 14.84
N PHE A 101 -17.06 -3.14 14.85
CA PHE A 101 -16.20 -2.00 15.16
C PHE A 101 -15.53 -2.15 16.54
N ALA A 102 -16.30 -2.45 17.59
CA ALA A 102 -15.77 -2.62 18.94
C ALA A 102 -14.73 -3.76 19.02
N TYR A 103 -14.90 -4.82 18.22
CA TYR A 103 -13.98 -5.95 18.18
C TYR A 103 -12.62 -5.52 17.63
N PHE A 104 -12.57 -4.76 16.54
CA PHE A 104 -11.29 -4.29 15.98
C PHE A 104 -10.70 -3.13 16.80
N PHE A 105 -11.55 -2.23 17.29
CA PHE A 105 -11.16 -1.10 18.13
C PHE A 105 -10.40 -1.54 19.39
N LYS A 106 -10.91 -2.54 20.12
CA LYS A 106 -10.25 -3.01 21.36
C LYS A 106 -8.87 -3.64 21.11
N HIS A 107 -8.62 -4.14 19.92
CA HIS A 107 -7.31 -4.69 19.52
C HIS A 107 -6.44 -3.65 18.79
N GLY A 108 -6.98 -2.48 18.48
CA GLY A 108 -6.32 -1.49 17.61
C GLY A 108 -5.98 -2.06 16.24
N ALA A 109 -6.82 -2.96 15.72
CA ALA A 109 -6.61 -3.66 14.46
C ALA A 109 -7.34 -2.96 13.32
N ALA A 110 -6.77 -3.04 12.13
CA ALA A 110 -7.41 -2.56 10.92
C ALA A 110 -8.46 -3.55 10.46
N ALA A 111 -9.56 -3.06 9.88
CA ALA A 111 -10.54 -3.89 9.21
C ALA A 111 -11.22 -3.12 8.09
N GLU A 112 -11.72 -3.86 7.11
CA GLU A 112 -12.55 -3.36 6.01
C GLU A 112 -13.71 -4.34 5.82
N ARG A 113 -14.95 -3.84 5.87
CA ARG A 113 -16.15 -4.68 5.78
C ARG A 113 -17.16 -4.13 4.79
N PHE A 114 -17.85 -5.06 4.14
CA PHE A 114 -18.99 -4.77 3.29
C PHE A 114 -20.27 -4.68 4.14
N MET A 115 -21.06 -3.63 3.91
CA MET A 115 -22.41 -3.50 4.42
C MET A 115 -23.40 -3.88 3.33
N SER A 116 -24.23 -4.90 3.51
CA SER A 116 -25.24 -5.28 2.51
C SER A 116 -26.51 -4.45 2.56
N ASN A 117 -26.77 -3.78 3.69
CA ASN A 117 -27.92 -2.91 3.86
C ASN A 117 -27.63 -1.49 3.35
N SER A 118 -27.86 -1.26 2.05
CA SER A 118 -27.60 0.04 1.41
C SER A 118 -28.33 1.21 2.06
N LYS A 119 -29.56 1.03 2.54
CA LYS A 119 -30.31 2.11 3.21
C LYS A 119 -29.64 2.51 4.52
N LEU A 120 -29.24 1.54 5.34
CA LEU A 120 -28.51 1.83 6.57
C LEU A 120 -27.17 2.51 6.26
N TYR A 121 -26.48 2.08 5.21
CA TYR A 121 -25.23 2.69 4.79
C TYR A 121 -25.42 4.16 4.41
N ASP A 122 -26.44 4.47 3.61
CA ASP A 122 -26.76 5.84 3.18
C ASP A 122 -27.12 6.72 4.38
N ASP A 123 -27.95 6.21 5.29
CA ASP A 123 -28.30 6.92 6.54
C ASP A 123 -27.05 7.20 7.40
N LEU A 124 -26.06 6.30 7.43
CA LEU A 124 -24.80 6.48 8.16
C LEU A 124 -23.88 7.51 7.49
N VAL A 125 -23.79 7.51 6.15
CA VAL A 125 -23.05 8.52 5.39
C VAL A 125 -23.63 9.91 5.64
N GLU A 126 -24.97 10.06 5.61
CA GLU A 126 -25.63 11.32 5.93
C GLU A 126 -25.37 11.79 7.37
N GLN A 127 -25.28 10.88 8.33
CA GLN A 127 -24.93 11.20 9.70
C GLN A 127 -23.46 11.62 9.81
N ALA A 128 -22.54 10.90 9.16
CA ALA A 128 -21.12 11.22 9.14
C ALA A 128 -20.84 12.62 8.57
N LEU A 129 -21.57 13.03 7.53
CA LEU A 129 -21.44 14.37 6.94
C LEU A 129 -21.85 15.52 7.85
N LYS A 130 -22.58 15.24 8.94
CA LYS A 130 -22.97 16.24 9.95
C LYS A 130 -21.92 16.39 11.07
N LEU A 131 -20.92 15.51 11.12
CA LEU A 131 -19.88 15.52 12.14
C LEU A 131 -18.77 16.54 11.81
N PRO A 132 -18.11 17.11 12.83
CA PRO A 132 -16.96 17.98 12.62
C PRO A 132 -15.78 17.18 12.04
N ASP A 133 -14.91 17.88 11.32
CA ASP A 133 -13.68 17.34 10.73
C ASP A 133 -13.87 16.20 9.71
N THR A 134 -15.11 15.91 9.31
CA THR A 134 -15.41 15.00 8.21
C THR A 134 -14.87 15.57 6.90
N ARG A 135 -14.10 14.76 6.16
CA ARG A 135 -13.45 15.20 4.92
C ARG A 135 -13.49 14.11 3.85
N TRP A 136 -13.57 14.59 2.61
CA TRP A 136 -13.53 13.75 1.43
C TRP A 136 -12.11 13.64 0.87
N ALA A 137 -11.76 12.48 0.32
CA ALA A 137 -10.57 12.29 -0.49
C ALA A 137 -10.83 11.29 -1.63
N ILE A 138 -9.97 11.32 -2.65
CA ILE A 138 -9.95 10.27 -3.66
C ILE A 138 -9.36 8.99 -3.05
N GLY A 139 -10.08 7.88 -3.19
CA GLY A 139 -9.67 6.56 -2.73
C GLY A 139 -9.56 5.57 -3.88
N GLY A 140 -8.98 4.40 -3.57
CA GLY A 140 -8.72 3.31 -4.50
C GLY A 140 -7.28 3.31 -5.03
N ASN A 141 -6.70 2.12 -5.15
CA ASN A 141 -5.30 1.97 -5.56
C ASN A 141 -5.04 2.54 -6.95
N ALA A 142 -5.90 2.20 -7.92
CA ALA A 142 -5.74 2.63 -9.31
C ALA A 142 -5.70 4.17 -9.48
N PRO A 143 -6.66 4.96 -8.95
CA PRO A 143 -6.60 6.43 -9.07
C PRO A 143 -5.43 7.05 -8.28
N LEU A 144 -5.05 6.49 -7.12
CA LEU A 144 -3.90 6.98 -6.35
C LEU A 144 -2.58 6.77 -7.10
N MET A 145 -2.36 5.57 -7.65
CA MET A 145 -1.22 5.28 -8.52
C MET A 145 -1.27 6.14 -9.79
N ALA A 146 -2.44 6.30 -10.42
CA ALA A 146 -2.62 7.11 -11.63
C ALA A 146 -2.17 8.57 -11.41
N LYS A 147 -2.63 9.20 -10.31
CA LYS A 147 -2.18 10.55 -9.94
C LYS A 147 -0.69 10.60 -9.70
N ARG A 148 -0.10 9.59 -9.06
CA ARG A 148 1.35 9.53 -8.85
C ARG A 148 2.10 9.45 -10.18
N PHE A 149 1.74 8.54 -11.08
CA PHE A 149 2.35 8.43 -12.40
C PHE A 149 2.27 9.74 -13.18
N TYR A 150 1.12 10.41 -13.14
CA TYR A 150 0.92 11.70 -13.80
C TYR A 150 1.84 12.78 -13.24
N LEU A 151 1.95 12.91 -11.91
CA LEU A 151 2.86 13.85 -11.26
C LEU A 151 4.33 13.59 -11.62
N GLU A 152 4.68 12.34 -11.92
CA GLU A 152 6.01 11.92 -12.36
C GLU A 152 6.23 12.06 -13.88
N GLY A 153 5.25 12.64 -14.59
CA GLY A 153 5.37 12.98 -16.00
C GLY A 153 4.98 11.87 -16.97
N TRP A 154 4.29 10.82 -16.54
CA TRP A 154 3.77 9.79 -17.44
C TRP A 154 2.45 10.19 -18.10
N LYS A 155 2.15 9.60 -19.26
CA LYS A 155 0.79 9.61 -19.82
C LYS A 155 -0.02 8.50 -19.17
N VAL A 156 -1.20 8.83 -18.64
CA VAL A 156 -1.95 7.93 -17.77
C VAL A 156 -3.34 7.69 -18.32
N MET A 157 -3.75 6.42 -18.29
CA MET A 157 -5.14 5.99 -18.46
C MET A 157 -5.50 5.05 -17.31
N PHE A 158 -6.71 5.13 -16.75
CA PHE A 158 -7.16 4.09 -15.82
C PHE A 158 -8.65 3.77 -15.95
N GLY A 159 -8.97 2.52 -15.61
CA GLY A 159 -10.31 1.96 -15.60
C GLY A 159 -11.01 2.17 -14.26
N ALA A 160 -12.03 3.02 -14.21
CA ALA A 160 -12.90 3.20 -13.05
C ALA A 160 -14.26 3.76 -13.45
N LYS A 161 -15.30 3.40 -12.68
CA LYS A 161 -16.59 4.09 -12.75
C LYS A 161 -16.60 5.24 -11.77
N MET A 162 -16.89 6.45 -12.24
CA MET A 162 -16.78 7.65 -11.40
C MET A 162 -17.85 8.68 -11.75
N SER A 163 -18.51 9.23 -10.75
CA SER A 163 -19.38 10.39 -10.93
C SER A 163 -18.57 11.62 -11.38
N LYS A 164 -19.26 12.65 -11.88
CA LYS A 164 -18.63 13.95 -12.21
C LYS A 164 -17.90 14.56 -11.00
N LYS A 165 -18.43 14.35 -9.78
CA LYS A 165 -17.85 14.87 -8.54
C LYS A 165 -16.54 14.14 -8.20
N LEU A 166 -16.49 12.82 -8.32
CA LEU A 166 -15.26 12.08 -8.03
C LEU A 166 -14.19 12.33 -9.10
N LYS A 167 -14.60 12.45 -10.37
CA LYS A 167 -13.70 12.82 -11.48
C LYS A 167 -13.01 14.17 -11.27
N SER A 168 -13.63 15.13 -10.59
CA SER A 168 -12.99 16.44 -10.34
C SER A 168 -11.76 16.38 -9.42
N TYR A 169 -11.51 15.26 -8.74
CA TYR A 169 -10.28 15.03 -7.96
C TYR A 169 -9.10 14.52 -8.82
N ILE A 170 -9.37 14.19 -10.08
CA ILE A 170 -8.40 13.66 -11.05
C ILE A 170 -8.02 14.78 -12.03
N PRO A 171 -6.72 14.98 -12.30
CA PRO A 171 -6.29 15.90 -13.37
C PRO A 171 -6.92 15.56 -14.72
N GLU A 172 -7.37 16.56 -15.46
CA GLU A 172 -8.12 16.39 -16.73
C GLU A 172 -7.31 15.69 -17.82
N GLU A 173 -5.98 15.73 -17.74
CA GLU A 173 -5.10 15.05 -18.70
C GLU A 173 -4.98 13.54 -18.46
N ILE A 174 -5.47 13.03 -17.33
CA ILE A 174 -5.56 11.58 -17.08
C ILE A 174 -6.83 11.06 -17.76
N LEU A 175 -6.66 10.10 -18.67
CA LEU A 175 -7.78 9.47 -19.36
C LEU A 175 -8.48 8.47 -18.44
N VAL A 176 -9.67 8.82 -17.96
CA VAL A 176 -10.54 7.91 -17.19
C VAL A 176 -11.49 7.19 -18.14
N VAL A 177 -11.50 5.86 -18.10
CA VAL A 177 -12.41 5.00 -18.88
C VAL A 177 -13.18 4.09 -17.94
N GLY A 178 -14.41 3.69 -18.27
CA GLY A 178 -15.21 2.83 -17.39
C GLY A 178 -16.72 3.06 -17.53
N ASP A 179 -17.10 4.30 -17.79
CA ASP A 179 -18.50 4.70 -17.94
C ASP A 179 -18.95 4.63 -19.40
N ASN A 180 -20.24 4.36 -19.61
CA ASN A 180 -20.87 4.56 -20.91
C ASN A 180 -21.30 6.03 -21.09
N GLU A 181 -21.49 6.44 -22.34
CA GLU A 181 -22.04 7.77 -22.63
C GLU A 181 -23.42 7.93 -21.96
N ASN A 182 -23.59 9.00 -21.18
CA ASN A 182 -24.81 9.33 -20.41
C ASN A 182 -25.15 8.40 -19.24
N GLU A 183 -24.22 7.55 -18.78
CA GLU A 183 -24.42 6.77 -17.57
C GLU A 183 -24.35 7.67 -16.33
N GLU A 184 -25.42 7.67 -15.51
CA GLU A 184 -25.39 8.27 -14.18
C GLU A 184 -24.71 7.31 -13.21
N VAL A 185 -23.47 7.64 -12.86
CA VAL A 185 -22.65 6.83 -11.95
C VAL A 185 -22.79 7.35 -10.52
N ARG A 186 -23.21 6.46 -9.63
CA ARG A 186 -23.11 6.65 -8.19
C ARG A 186 -21.69 6.27 -7.75
N ASP A 187 -21.04 7.16 -7.00
CA ASP A 187 -19.71 6.86 -6.44
C ASP A 187 -19.82 5.77 -5.38
N ASP A 188 -18.90 4.80 -5.45
CA ASP A 188 -18.63 3.88 -4.35
C ASP A 188 -17.99 4.69 -3.21
N ILE A 189 -18.65 4.78 -2.06
CA ILE A 189 -18.20 5.56 -0.89
C ILE A 189 -17.57 4.60 0.11
N HIS A 190 -16.39 4.97 0.61
CA HIS A 190 -15.69 4.23 1.66
C HIS A 190 -15.66 5.09 2.93
N MET A 191 -16.36 4.67 3.98
CA MET A 191 -16.29 5.36 5.26
C MET A 191 -15.06 4.89 6.03
N ILE A 192 -14.06 5.77 6.14
CA ILE A 192 -12.84 5.54 6.90
C ILE A 192 -13.05 6.06 8.33
N LEU A 193 -13.39 5.14 9.24
CA LEU A 193 -13.69 5.44 10.64
C LEU A 193 -12.38 5.45 11.44
N GLU A 194 -11.81 6.63 11.66
CA GLU A 194 -10.54 6.81 12.34
C GLU A 194 -10.73 6.93 13.86
N TYR A 195 -9.79 6.36 14.60
CA TYR A 195 -9.70 6.50 16.05
C TYR A 195 -8.23 6.60 16.50
N LYS A 196 -7.99 7.35 17.58
CA LYS A 196 -6.66 7.65 18.11
C LYS A 196 -6.22 6.58 19.12
N ALA A 197 -4.91 6.55 19.36
CA ALA A 197 -4.38 5.81 20.49
C ALA A 197 -5.00 6.34 21.79
N ASP A 198 -5.28 5.44 22.72
CA ASP A 198 -5.88 5.72 24.01
C ASP A 198 -7.31 6.28 23.99
N GLU A 199 -7.93 6.40 22.82
CA GLU A 199 -9.34 6.78 22.66
C GLU A 199 -10.26 5.73 23.29
N ARG A 200 -11.41 6.17 23.82
CA ARG A 200 -12.36 5.30 24.52
C ARG A 200 -13.63 5.11 23.71
N PHE A 201 -14.12 3.88 23.71
CA PHE A 201 -15.43 3.51 23.20
C PHE A 201 -16.14 2.69 24.29
N GLY A 202 -16.84 3.40 25.18
CA GLY A 202 -17.37 2.85 26.43
C GLY A 202 -16.28 2.29 27.34
N GLU A 203 -16.36 0.99 27.65
CA GLU A 203 -15.37 0.30 28.47
C GLU A 203 -14.07 -0.03 27.71
N TYR A 204 -14.10 -0.03 26.37
CA TYR A 204 -12.94 -0.35 25.54
C TYR A 204 -12.03 0.86 25.34
N LYS A 205 -10.74 0.59 25.20
CA LYS A 205 -9.70 1.58 24.94
C LYS A 205 -8.81 1.11 23.79
N ALA A 206 -8.59 1.95 22.80
CA ALA A 206 -7.76 1.59 21.65
C ALA A 206 -6.27 1.60 22.05
N PRO A 207 -5.51 0.51 21.82
CA PRO A 207 -4.09 0.44 22.17
C PRO A 207 -3.19 1.27 21.24
N ARG A 208 -3.67 1.61 20.04
CA ARG A 208 -3.00 2.44 19.05
C ARG A 208 -4.00 3.14 18.14
N ALA A 209 -3.57 4.20 17.47
CA ALA A 209 -4.37 4.83 16.43
C ALA A 209 -4.52 3.88 15.23
N ASN A 210 -5.73 3.76 14.69
CA ASN A 210 -6.00 2.95 13.50
C ASN A 210 -7.34 3.38 12.87
N ARG A 211 -7.80 2.63 11.86
CA ARG A 211 -9.07 2.85 11.19
C ARG A 211 -9.86 1.55 10.99
N TYR A 212 -11.18 1.70 10.92
CA TYR A 212 -12.12 0.68 10.45
C TYR A 212 -12.81 1.21 9.19
N ILE A 213 -12.83 0.44 8.10
CA ILE A 213 -13.41 0.84 6.82
C ILE A 213 -14.75 0.13 6.63
N MET A 214 -15.78 0.88 6.28
CA MET A 214 -17.08 0.34 5.90
C MET A 214 -17.46 0.84 4.51
N HIS A 215 -17.88 -0.07 3.63
CA HIS A 215 -18.29 0.26 2.27
C HIS A 215 -19.54 -0.52 1.85
N ASN A 216 -20.31 0.06 0.93
CA ASN A 216 -21.45 -0.57 0.26
C ASN A 216 -21.23 -0.45 -1.26
N ASP A 217 -20.10 -0.99 -1.71
CA ASP A 217 -19.66 -0.83 -3.11
C ASP A 217 -20.48 -1.68 -4.06
N GLU A 218 -20.83 -1.11 -5.21
CA GLU A 218 -21.50 -1.81 -6.31
C GLU A 218 -20.53 -2.10 -7.45
N ASN A 219 -19.52 -1.24 -7.64
CA ASN A 219 -18.72 -1.22 -8.86
C ASN A 219 -17.35 -1.88 -8.68
N ASN A 220 -16.66 -1.57 -7.59
CA ASN A 220 -15.27 -2.00 -7.37
C ASN A 220 -15.13 -3.53 -7.19
N PRO A 221 -15.93 -4.22 -6.36
CA PRO A 221 -15.84 -5.68 -6.21
C PRO A 221 -16.07 -6.42 -7.53
N LEU A 222 -16.97 -5.91 -8.37
CA LEU A 222 -17.28 -6.50 -9.66
C LEU A 222 -16.25 -6.14 -10.75
N LEU A 223 -15.25 -5.30 -10.46
CA LEU A 223 -14.31 -4.77 -11.44
C LEU A 223 -15.04 -4.19 -12.66
N SER A 224 -16.12 -3.43 -12.45
CA SER A 224 -17.09 -3.06 -13.50
C SER A 224 -16.51 -2.25 -14.68
N SER A 225 -15.32 -1.68 -14.52
CA SER A 225 -14.60 -0.93 -15.56
C SER A 225 -13.66 -1.80 -16.41
N LEU A 226 -13.52 -3.10 -16.10
CA LEU A 226 -12.53 -3.99 -16.72
C LEU A 226 -12.68 -4.08 -18.24
N GLU A 227 -13.89 -4.35 -18.72
CA GLU A 227 -14.18 -4.50 -20.14
C GLU A 227 -13.89 -3.21 -20.89
N LYS A 228 -14.35 -2.07 -20.34
CA LYS A 228 -14.16 -0.77 -20.96
C LYS A 228 -12.69 -0.38 -21.02
N LEU A 229 -11.92 -0.68 -19.97
CA LEU A 229 -10.45 -0.52 -20.02
C LEU A 229 -9.86 -1.38 -21.16
N GLY A 230 -10.31 -2.63 -21.28
CA GLY A 230 -9.91 -3.57 -22.33
C GLY A 230 -10.11 -3.03 -23.75
N GLU A 231 -11.21 -2.31 -24.01
CA GLU A 231 -11.48 -1.69 -25.32
C GLU A 231 -10.46 -0.61 -25.70
N TYR A 232 -9.92 0.13 -24.71
CA TYR A 232 -9.00 1.24 -24.95
C TYR A 232 -7.52 0.84 -24.93
N LEU A 233 -7.17 -0.31 -24.34
CA LEU A 233 -5.77 -0.78 -24.30
C LEU A 233 -5.09 -0.86 -25.69
N PRO A 234 -5.72 -1.40 -26.75
CA PRO A 234 -5.09 -1.49 -28.08
C PRO A 234 -4.74 -0.15 -28.71
N SER A 235 -5.56 0.90 -28.47
CA SER A 235 -5.32 2.24 -29.02
C SER A 235 -4.34 3.02 -28.15
N PHE A 236 -4.43 2.88 -26.82
CA PHE A 236 -3.56 3.57 -25.88
C PHE A 236 -2.10 3.08 -25.96
N LYS A 237 -1.90 1.77 -26.17
CA LYS A 237 -0.59 1.08 -26.27
C LYS A 237 0.34 1.40 -25.08
N PRO A 238 -0.03 0.97 -23.86
CA PRO A 238 0.76 1.27 -22.67
C PRO A 238 2.13 0.57 -22.68
N ASN A 239 3.13 1.18 -22.07
CA ASN A 239 4.40 0.53 -21.72
C ASN A 239 4.27 -0.33 -20.46
N LEU A 240 3.35 0.05 -19.57
CA LEU A 240 3.05 -0.65 -18.32
C LEU A 240 1.53 -0.78 -18.14
N LEU A 241 1.05 -1.99 -17.87
CA LEU A 241 -0.29 -2.27 -17.37
C LEU A 241 -0.19 -2.58 -15.87
N VAL A 242 -0.87 -1.79 -15.04
CA VAL A 242 -0.97 -2.02 -13.60
C VAL A 242 -2.33 -2.63 -13.29
N ILE A 243 -2.31 -3.75 -12.57
CA ILE A 243 -3.48 -4.43 -12.04
C ILE A 243 -3.49 -4.21 -10.52
N SER A 244 -4.60 -3.70 -10.00
CA SER A 244 -4.84 -3.49 -8.57
C SER A 244 -6.35 -3.45 -8.30
N GLY A 245 -6.76 -3.16 -7.07
CA GLY A 245 -8.16 -3.10 -6.66
C GLY A 245 -8.83 -4.47 -6.49
N LEU A 246 -8.10 -5.56 -6.71
CA LEU A 246 -8.66 -6.92 -6.59
C LEU A 246 -9.01 -7.30 -5.15
N GLN A 247 -8.48 -6.60 -4.14
CA GLN A 247 -8.87 -6.78 -2.74
C GLN A 247 -10.30 -6.36 -2.46
N MET A 248 -10.93 -5.56 -3.32
CA MET A 248 -12.35 -5.23 -3.19
C MET A 248 -13.25 -6.46 -3.39
N MET A 249 -12.69 -7.57 -3.90
CA MET A 249 -13.37 -8.85 -4.03
C MET A 249 -13.35 -9.67 -2.72
N ASP A 250 -12.63 -9.21 -1.70
CA ASP A 250 -12.42 -9.93 -0.44
C ASP A 250 -13.68 -9.87 0.44
N ASN A 251 -14.17 -11.04 0.89
CA ASN A 251 -15.42 -11.20 1.65
C ASN A 251 -16.68 -10.57 1.02
N PHE A 252 -16.62 -10.10 -0.23
CA PHE A 252 -17.79 -9.59 -0.94
C PHE A 252 -18.71 -10.76 -1.29
N PRO A 253 -20.04 -10.63 -1.11
CA PRO A 253 -20.98 -11.70 -1.38
C PRO A 253 -21.19 -11.90 -2.90
N PHE A 254 -20.24 -12.55 -3.56
CA PHE A 254 -20.32 -12.87 -4.99
C PHE A 254 -21.39 -13.91 -5.36
N GLN A 255 -22.08 -14.48 -4.38
CA GLN A 255 -23.10 -15.49 -4.61
C GLN A 255 -24.35 -14.86 -5.19
N ARG A 256 -24.47 -14.90 -6.52
CA ARG A 256 -25.74 -14.72 -7.22
C ARG A 256 -26.17 -16.09 -7.73
N ASP A 257 -27.34 -16.55 -7.29
CA ASP A 257 -27.91 -17.86 -7.66
C ASP A 257 -26.95 -19.05 -7.41
N GLY A 258 -26.13 -18.97 -6.35
CA GLY A 258 -25.21 -20.03 -5.95
C GLY A 258 -23.90 -20.11 -6.74
N LYS A 259 -23.63 -19.17 -7.66
CA LYS A 259 -22.41 -19.12 -8.47
C LYS A 259 -21.45 -18.06 -7.95
N ASP A 260 -20.20 -18.44 -7.70
CA ASP A 260 -19.12 -17.51 -7.34
C ASP A 260 -18.54 -16.85 -8.60
N LEU A 261 -18.85 -15.58 -8.81
CA LEU A 261 -18.41 -14.83 -9.99
C LEU A 261 -16.94 -14.36 -9.91
N ARG A 262 -16.25 -14.51 -8.77
CA ARG A 262 -14.86 -14.04 -8.61
C ARG A 262 -13.92 -14.69 -9.60
N ALA A 263 -14.02 -16.01 -9.71
CA ALA A 263 -13.17 -16.80 -10.59
C ALA A 263 -13.32 -16.35 -12.05
N GLU A 264 -14.54 -16.01 -12.48
CA GLU A 264 -14.85 -15.56 -13.84
C GLU A 264 -14.31 -14.15 -14.10
N ARG A 265 -14.50 -13.22 -13.16
CA ARG A 265 -13.91 -11.87 -13.26
C ARG A 265 -12.38 -11.94 -13.32
N LEU A 266 -11.76 -12.78 -12.49
CA LEU A 266 -10.31 -12.97 -12.50
C LEU A 266 -9.79 -13.66 -13.78
N ASP A 267 -10.60 -14.48 -14.44
CA ASP A 267 -10.26 -14.99 -15.78
C ASP A 267 -10.25 -13.87 -16.84
N LEU A 268 -11.16 -12.90 -16.73
CA LEU A 268 -11.13 -11.71 -17.60
C LEU A 268 -9.89 -10.84 -17.32
N VAL A 269 -9.50 -10.67 -16.05
CA VAL A 269 -8.24 -9.98 -15.69
C VAL A 269 -7.04 -10.70 -16.32
N LYS A 270 -6.98 -12.02 -16.19
CA LYS A 270 -5.94 -12.86 -16.80
C LYS A 270 -5.90 -12.67 -18.32
N GLN A 271 -7.06 -12.70 -18.99
CA GLN A 271 -7.15 -12.47 -20.43
C GLN A 271 -6.67 -11.07 -20.81
N GLN A 272 -7.05 -10.04 -20.05
CA GLN A 272 -6.59 -8.67 -20.29
C GLN A 272 -5.06 -8.58 -20.22
N ILE A 273 -4.42 -9.16 -19.20
CA ILE A 273 -2.95 -9.19 -19.08
C ILE A 273 -2.30 -9.93 -20.26
N LEU A 274 -2.83 -11.11 -20.60
CA LEU A 274 -2.25 -11.98 -21.63
C LEU A 274 -2.48 -11.47 -23.06
N SER A 275 -3.50 -10.64 -23.28
CA SER A 275 -3.77 -9.97 -24.56
C SER A 275 -2.74 -8.90 -24.91
N GLN A 276 -2.04 -8.34 -23.91
CA GLN A 276 -1.02 -7.31 -24.12
C GLN A 276 0.26 -7.92 -24.68
N PRO A 277 0.98 -7.22 -25.57
CA PRO A 277 2.27 -7.69 -26.08
C PRO A 277 3.30 -7.79 -24.95
N LEU A 278 4.28 -8.68 -25.07
CA LEU A 278 5.36 -8.83 -24.07
C LEU A 278 6.23 -7.56 -23.92
N SER A 279 6.11 -6.60 -24.84
CA SER A 279 6.68 -5.25 -24.72
C SER A 279 6.01 -4.40 -23.63
N THR A 280 4.71 -4.58 -23.41
CA THR A 280 3.98 -3.98 -22.31
C THR A 280 4.20 -4.83 -21.06
N LEU A 281 4.86 -4.26 -20.05
CA LEU A 281 5.06 -4.94 -18.77
C LEU A 281 3.75 -4.97 -17.98
N ALA A 282 3.53 -6.03 -17.21
CA ALA A 282 2.39 -6.15 -16.31
C ALA A 282 2.85 -6.15 -14.84
N HIS A 283 2.30 -5.24 -14.05
CA HIS A 283 2.56 -5.14 -12.62
C HIS A 283 1.26 -5.39 -11.83
N PHE A 284 1.32 -6.23 -10.81
CA PHE A 284 0.23 -6.45 -9.88
C PHE A 284 0.57 -5.78 -8.54
N GLU A 285 -0.20 -4.75 -8.16
CA GLU A 285 -0.11 -4.13 -6.85
C GLU A 285 -1.07 -4.83 -5.90
N MET A 286 -0.50 -5.55 -4.93
CA MET A 286 -1.27 -6.21 -3.87
C MET A 286 -1.71 -5.20 -2.81
N ALA A 287 -2.78 -5.54 -2.11
CA ALA A 287 -3.28 -4.84 -0.95
C ALA A 287 -3.68 -5.87 0.13
N SER A 288 -4.46 -5.44 1.12
CA SER A 288 -4.87 -6.32 2.22
C SER A 288 -5.82 -7.42 1.75
N TYR A 289 -5.41 -8.68 1.89
CA TYR A 289 -6.25 -9.85 1.64
C TYR A 289 -6.34 -10.74 2.88
N VAL A 290 -7.55 -11.19 3.23
CA VAL A 290 -7.84 -12.13 4.32
C VAL A 290 -8.67 -13.34 3.87
N ASP A 291 -9.35 -13.26 2.73
CA ASP A 291 -10.05 -14.40 2.13
C ASP A 291 -9.07 -15.36 1.41
N LEU A 292 -8.97 -16.58 1.94
CA LEU A 292 -8.11 -17.63 1.40
C LEU A 292 -8.50 -18.06 -0.03
N GLU A 293 -9.79 -18.12 -0.35
CA GLU A 293 -10.23 -18.56 -1.68
C GLU A 293 -9.91 -17.52 -2.74
N LEU A 294 -10.06 -16.23 -2.43
CA LEU A 294 -9.59 -15.15 -3.30
C LEU A 294 -8.08 -15.24 -3.52
N LEU A 295 -7.29 -15.40 -2.44
CA LEU A 295 -5.84 -15.55 -2.55
C LEU A 295 -5.45 -16.76 -3.41
N LYS A 296 -6.11 -17.91 -3.24
CA LYS A 296 -5.89 -19.08 -4.11
C LYS A 296 -6.19 -18.77 -5.58
N HIS A 297 -7.26 -18.04 -5.88
CA HIS A 297 -7.53 -17.60 -7.24
C HIS A 297 -6.44 -16.67 -7.78
N LEU A 298 -5.93 -15.72 -6.99
CA LEU A 298 -4.83 -14.85 -7.41
C LEU A 298 -3.56 -15.63 -7.74
N THR A 299 -3.23 -16.68 -6.97
CA THR A 299 -2.04 -17.52 -7.23
C THR A 299 -2.10 -18.32 -8.53
N THR A 300 -3.27 -18.50 -9.10
CA THR A 300 -3.50 -19.33 -10.30
C THR A 300 -3.92 -18.51 -11.52
N LYS A 301 -4.56 -17.35 -11.32
CA LYS A 301 -5.10 -16.51 -12.40
C LYS A 301 -4.26 -15.27 -12.67
N VAL A 302 -3.72 -14.62 -11.64
CA VAL A 302 -3.03 -13.31 -11.77
C VAL A 302 -1.51 -13.44 -11.65
N LEU A 303 -1.00 -13.94 -10.52
CA LEU A 303 0.45 -14.06 -10.27
C LEU A 303 1.22 -14.80 -11.36
N PRO A 304 0.69 -15.88 -11.98
CA PRO A 304 1.40 -16.57 -13.05
C PRO A 304 1.53 -15.76 -14.35
N CYS A 305 0.81 -14.64 -14.48
CA CYS A 305 0.70 -13.89 -15.72
C CYS A 305 1.36 -12.51 -15.68
N VAL A 306 1.95 -12.09 -14.55
CA VAL A 306 2.54 -10.75 -14.39
C VAL A 306 4.07 -10.77 -14.40
N ASP A 307 4.65 -9.62 -14.77
CA ASP A 307 6.10 -9.40 -14.81
C ASP A 307 6.63 -8.83 -13.49
N SER A 308 5.76 -8.16 -12.73
CA SER A 308 6.09 -7.58 -11.43
C SER A 308 4.97 -7.73 -10.40
N VAL A 309 5.34 -7.84 -9.12
CA VAL A 309 4.41 -7.69 -7.99
C VAL A 309 4.93 -6.64 -6.99
N GLY A 310 4.04 -5.79 -6.48
CA GLY A 310 4.29 -4.83 -5.39
C GLY A 310 3.42 -5.16 -4.17
N MET A 311 3.96 -5.00 -2.96
CA MET A 311 3.28 -5.36 -1.70
C MET A 311 4.01 -4.79 -0.47
N ASN A 312 3.31 -4.69 0.68
CA ASN A 312 3.97 -4.45 1.97
C ASN A 312 4.44 -5.77 2.63
N GLU A 313 4.99 -5.67 3.84
CA GLU A 313 5.45 -6.82 4.61
C GLU A 313 4.35 -7.81 5.05
N GLN A 314 3.15 -7.33 5.33
CA GLN A 314 2.01 -8.14 5.75
C GLN A 314 1.50 -8.97 4.58
N GLU A 315 1.35 -8.32 3.42
CA GLU A 315 0.98 -9.00 2.17
C GLU A 315 2.05 -9.99 1.73
N LEU A 316 3.35 -9.66 1.85
CA LEU A 316 4.43 -10.60 1.55
C LEU A 316 4.33 -11.86 2.40
N SER A 317 4.20 -11.68 3.71
CA SER A 317 4.14 -12.79 4.67
C SER A 317 2.91 -13.67 4.43
N ASN A 318 1.76 -13.04 4.16
CA ASN A 318 0.52 -13.74 3.85
C ASN A 318 0.60 -14.50 2.51
N LEU A 319 1.09 -13.84 1.45
CA LEU A 319 1.25 -14.47 0.14
C LEU A 319 2.22 -15.65 0.19
N ASN A 320 3.35 -15.48 0.88
CA ASN A 320 4.33 -16.55 1.06
C ASN A 320 3.66 -17.77 1.74
N SER A 321 2.90 -17.55 2.81
CA SER A 321 2.18 -18.61 3.53
C SER A 321 1.13 -19.31 2.67
N VAL A 322 0.39 -18.56 1.84
CA VAL A 322 -0.59 -19.16 0.92
C VAL A 322 0.11 -19.98 -0.16
N LEU A 323 1.18 -19.47 -0.77
CA LEU A 323 1.91 -20.19 -1.81
C LEU A 323 2.61 -21.45 -1.29
N GLU A 324 3.12 -21.42 -0.06
CA GLU A 324 3.90 -22.51 0.52
C GLU A 324 3.04 -23.54 1.28
N HIS A 325 2.00 -23.08 1.98
CA HIS A 325 1.23 -23.90 2.92
C HIS A 325 -0.28 -23.94 2.61
N GLY A 326 -0.76 -23.10 1.70
CA GLY A 326 -2.19 -23.02 1.36
C GLY A 326 -3.07 -22.43 2.47
N ARG A 327 -2.51 -21.58 3.34
CA ARG A 327 -3.23 -20.98 4.49
C ARG A 327 -2.92 -19.48 4.59
N VAL A 328 -3.89 -18.72 5.11
CA VAL A 328 -3.70 -17.29 5.40
C VAL A 328 -3.03 -17.08 6.75
N MET A 329 -2.26 -16.01 6.88
CA MET A 329 -1.74 -15.55 8.16
C MET A 329 -2.65 -14.47 8.74
N VAL A 330 -3.06 -14.66 9.99
CA VAL A 330 -3.94 -13.71 10.70
C VAL A 330 -3.15 -12.57 11.36
N VAL A 331 -1.87 -12.79 11.67
CA VAL A 331 -0.99 -11.79 12.31
C VAL A 331 0.38 -11.83 11.65
N ALA A 332 0.83 -10.71 11.10
CA ALA A 332 2.19 -10.50 10.61
C ALA A 332 2.90 -9.45 11.48
N ASP A 333 4.23 -9.57 11.59
CA ASP A 333 5.06 -8.54 12.21
C ASP A 333 5.04 -7.28 11.32
N SER A 334 4.65 -6.14 11.90
CA SER A 334 4.58 -4.86 11.19
C SER A 334 5.94 -4.19 11.00
N ASN A 335 7.03 -4.71 11.60
CA ASN A 335 8.39 -4.22 11.42
C ASN A 335 9.38 -5.40 11.28
N PRO A 336 9.26 -6.23 10.22
CA PRO A 336 10.10 -7.40 10.09
C PRO A 336 11.57 -7.01 9.89
N ARG A 337 12.45 -7.83 10.46
CA ARG A 337 13.89 -7.77 10.14
C ARG A 337 14.08 -7.92 8.64
N ILE A 338 15.00 -7.14 8.06
CA ILE A 338 15.31 -7.18 6.62
C ILE A 338 15.60 -8.60 6.15
N ALA A 339 16.43 -9.34 6.88
CA ALA A 339 16.73 -10.74 6.64
C ALA A 339 15.47 -11.59 6.40
N THR A 340 14.48 -11.46 7.29
CA THR A 340 13.22 -12.22 7.22
C THR A 340 12.40 -11.83 6.00
N ALA A 341 12.27 -10.54 5.70
CA ALA A 341 11.55 -10.08 4.51
C ALA A 341 12.25 -10.53 3.22
N LEU A 342 13.58 -10.49 3.17
CA LEU A 342 14.35 -10.93 2.00
C LEU A 342 14.22 -12.44 1.77
N ASP A 343 14.24 -13.26 2.82
CA ASP A 343 14.03 -14.71 2.69
C ASP A 343 12.62 -15.03 2.18
N GLN A 344 11.59 -14.35 2.73
CA GLN A 344 10.21 -14.48 2.24
C GLN A 344 10.08 -13.99 0.79
N MET A 345 10.77 -12.91 0.42
CA MET A 345 10.79 -12.37 -0.95
C MET A 345 11.40 -13.36 -1.93
N ARG A 346 12.52 -14.01 -1.59
CA ARG A 346 13.15 -15.06 -2.40
C ARG A 346 12.25 -16.27 -2.55
N ASN A 347 11.65 -16.74 -1.47
CA ASN A 347 10.76 -17.90 -1.51
C ASN A 347 9.49 -17.61 -2.32
N THR A 348 8.88 -16.43 -2.14
CA THR A 348 7.73 -15.97 -2.91
C THR A 348 8.07 -15.85 -4.40
N PHE A 349 9.23 -15.25 -4.73
CA PHE A 349 9.73 -15.16 -6.11
C PHE A 349 9.85 -16.55 -6.76
N ARG A 350 10.44 -17.50 -6.02
CA ARG A 350 10.61 -18.90 -6.43
C ARG A 350 9.25 -19.55 -6.70
N LEU A 351 8.32 -19.47 -5.76
CA LEU A 351 7.00 -20.09 -5.85
C LEU A 351 6.15 -19.50 -6.98
N ILE A 352 6.15 -18.18 -7.18
CA ILE A 352 5.45 -17.56 -8.32
C ILE A 352 6.06 -18.01 -9.65
N ARG A 353 7.38 -18.14 -9.75
CA ARG A 353 8.03 -18.65 -10.97
C ARG A 353 7.75 -20.12 -11.22
N GLN A 354 7.57 -20.92 -10.17
CA GLN A 354 7.06 -22.28 -10.30
C GLN A 354 5.63 -22.27 -10.87
N LYS A 355 4.76 -21.37 -10.38
CA LYS A 355 3.43 -21.16 -10.97
C LYS A 355 3.49 -20.67 -12.42
N ASN A 356 4.41 -19.78 -12.80
CA ASN A 356 4.60 -19.40 -14.20
C ASN A 356 4.87 -20.63 -15.10
N LYS A 357 5.70 -21.57 -14.63
CA LYS A 357 6.02 -22.82 -15.34
C LYS A 357 4.82 -23.77 -15.38
N GLU A 358 4.16 -24.00 -14.25
CA GLU A 358 2.99 -24.86 -14.10
C GLU A 358 1.86 -24.46 -15.06
N PHE A 359 1.60 -23.15 -15.17
CA PHE A 359 0.54 -22.62 -16.03
C PHE A 359 1.02 -22.28 -17.46
N GLY A 360 2.25 -22.66 -17.84
CA GLY A 360 2.78 -22.46 -19.19
C GLY A 360 2.80 -20.99 -19.64
N SER A 361 2.95 -20.05 -18.71
CA SER A 361 2.86 -18.62 -19.01
C SER A 361 4.08 -18.14 -19.80
N LYS A 362 3.82 -17.33 -20.84
CA LYS A 362 4.88 -16.65 -21.60
C LYS A 362 5.48 -15.48 -20.83
N ARG A 363 4.71 -14.89 -19.90
CA ARG A 363 5.16 -13.85 -18.96
C ARG A 363 5.79 -14.53 -17.75
N LYS A 364 6.81 -13.90 -17.18
CA LYS A 364 7.54 -14.45 -16.03
C LYS A 364 7.76 -13.34 -15.01
N LEU A 365 7.62 -13.68 -13.73
CA LEU A 365 7.95 -12.74 -12.68
C LEU A 365 9.44 -12.38 -12.78
N THR A 366 9.71 -11.09 -12.98
CA THR A 366 11.07 -10.54 -13.14
C THR A 366 11.34 -9.35 -12.23
N ARG A 367 10.35 -8.91 -11.45
CA ARG A 367 10.50 -7.86 -10.45
C ARG A 367 9.60 -8.07 -9.24
N MET A 368 10.12 -7.86 -8.04
CA MET A 368 9.31 -7.73 -6.83
C MET A 368 9.70 -6.45 -6.10
N HIS A 369 8.73 -5.74 -5.54
CA HIS A 369 8.95 -4.57 -4.71
C HIS A 369 8.21 -4.76 -3.39
N VAL A 370 8.98 -4.89 -2.31
CA VAL A 370 8.46 -4.93 -0.94
C VAL A 370 8.70 -3.58 -0.31
N HIS A 371 7.63 -2.86 0.00
CA HIS A 371 7.69 -1.55 0.65
C HIS A 371 7.30 -1.67 2.12
N THR A 372 8.22 -1.32 3.02
CA THR A 372 7.97 -1.36 4.47
C THR A 372 8.05 0.05 5.05
N LEU A 373 7.72 0.19 6.33
CA LEU A 373 7.92 1.45 7.05
C LEU A 373 9.39 1.88 7.08
N ALA A 374 10.33 0.94 7.26
CA ALA A 374 11.74 1.26 7.52
C ALA A 374 12.64 1.22 6.29
N TYR A 375 12.28 0.46 5.26
CA TYR A 375 13.08 0.28 4.05
C TYR A 375 12.22 -0.13 2.84
N GLN A 376 12.80 0.08 1.66
CA GLN A 376 12.30 -0.38 0.38
C GLN A 376 13.22 -1.49 -0.11
N ALA A 377 12.68 -2.65 -0.48
CA ALA A 377 13.44 -3.75 -1.09
C ALA A 377 12.91 -4.02 -2.50
N ILE A 378 13.79 -3.95 -3.50
CA ILE A 378 13.44 -4.23 -4.90
C ILE A 378 14.36 -5.34 -5.41
N LEU A 379 13.75 -6.42 -5.90
CA LEU A 379 14.41 -7.51 -6.61
C LEU A 379 14.11 -7.36 -8.09
N THR A 380 15.12 -7.44 -8.95
CA THR A 380 14.95 -7.49 -10.40
C THR A 380 15.79 -8.60 -11.02
N VAL A 381 15.28 -9.25 -12.07
CA VAL A 381 16.06 -10.21 -12.85
C VAL A 381 17.04 -9.45 -13.74
N GLN A 382 18.30 -9.87 -13.75
CA GLN A 382 19.32 -9.26 -14.59
C GLN A 382 18.95 -9.35 -16.07
N ASN A 383 19.30 -8.31 -16.83
CA ASN A 383 18.98 -8.18 -18.26
C ASN A 383 17.47 -8.20 -18.57
N SER A 384 16.61 -8.01 -17.56
CA SER A 384 15.19 -7.76 -17.78
C SER A 384 14.94 -6.33 -18.29
N LYS A 385 13.68 -6.02 -18.56
CA LYS A 385 13.25 -4.70 -19.02
C LYS A 385 13.23 -3.66 -17.90
N TRP A 386 13.30 -4.10 -16.63
CA TRP A 386 13.35 -3.21 -15.48
C TRP A 386 14.71 -2.51 -15.41
N LYS A 387 14.72 -1.18 -15.39
CA LYS A 387 15.93 -0.36 -15.35
C LYS A 387 16.11 0.31 -13.99
N ARG A 388 17.32 0.84 -13.75
CA ARG A 388 17.62 1.81 -12.67
C ARG A 388 17.14 1.37 -11.27
N THR A 389 17.31 0.09 -10.90
CA THR A 389 16.86 -0.46 -9.60
C THR A 389 17.28 0.39 -8.39
N PRO A 390 18.55 0.86 -8.27
CA PRO A 390 18.95 1.67 -7.13
C PRO A 390 18.19 3.00 -7.04
N ALA A 391 17.99 3.66 -8.19
CA ALA A 391 17.27 4.93 -8.24
C ALA A 391 15.77 4.76 -7.98
N ALA A 392 15.18 3.64 -8.44
CA ALA A 392 13.80 3.30 -8.14
C ALA A 392 13.58 3.09 -6.64
N ALA A 393 14.48 2.36 -5.97
CA ALA A 393 14.42 2.18 -4.52
C ALA A 393 14.58 3.51 -3.76
N ALA A 394 15.49 4.38 -4.22
CA ALA A 394 15.66 5.72 -3.65
C ALA A 394 14.42 6.60 -3.82
N LYS A 395 13.81 6.61 -5.01
CA LYS A 395 12.61 7.40 -5.30
C LYS A 395 11.39 6.90 -4.53
N ALA A 396 11.24 5.57 -4.41
CA ALA A 396 10.23 4.95 -3.56
C ALA A 396 10.36 5.40 -2.09
N SER A 397 11.59 5.40 -1.56
CA SER A 397 11.88 5.89 -0.20
C SER A 397 11.55 7.38 0.00
N LEU A 398 12.00 8.25 -0.90
CA LEU A 398 11.70 9.69 -0.83
C LEU A 398 10.20 9.95 -0.95
N THR A 399 9.50 9.20 -1.79
CA THR A 399 8.05 9.33 -1.99
C THR A 399 7.29 8.91 -0.74
N ALA A 400 7.73 7.87 -0.03
CA ALA A 400 7.16 7.48 1.26
C ALA A 400 7.15 8.68 2.24
N HIS A 401 8.28 9.37 2.39
CA HIS A 401 8.34 10.58 3.23
C HIS A 401 7.42 11.69 2.71
N ARG A 402 7.57 12.06 1.43
CA ARG A 402 6.85 13.18 0.81
C ARG A 402 5.34 13.01 0.91
N TYR A 403 4.85 11.82 0.62
CA TYR A 403 3.43 11.51 0.72
C TYR A 403 2.96 11.54 2.16
N VAL A 404 3.65 10.84 3.08
CA VAL A 404 3.19 10.71 4.46
C VAL A 404 3.24 12.04 5.22
N CYS A 405 4.28 12.84 5.02
CA CYS A 405 4.39 14.19 5.56
C CYS A 405 3.60 15.24 4.75
N ASN A 406 2.93 14.85 3.66
CA ASN A 406 2.18 15.73 2.76
C ASN A 406 2.99 16.97 2.31
N THR A 407 4.22 16.73 1.82
CA THR A 407 5.21 17.76 1.47
C THR A 407 6.02 17.32 0.27
N GLN A 408 6.50 18.26 -0.54
CA GLN A 408 7.44 17.94 -1.64
C GLN A 408 8.89 17.84 -1.16
N LYS A 409 9.21 18.43 -0.01
CA LYS A 409 10.56 18.50 0.55
C LYS A 409 10.70 17.57 1.75
N ILE A 410 11.87 16.95 1.88
CA ILE A 410 12.22 16.17 3.06
C ILE A 410 12.60 17.12 4.20
N ASN A 411 11.82 17.14 5.28
CA ASN A 411 12.13 17.92 6.47
C ASN A 411 12.84 17.04 7.51
N LEU A 412 14.14 17.30 7.72
CA LEU A 412 14.98 16.50 8.63
C LEU A 412 14.49 16.54 10.08
N GLU A 413 13.93 17.66 10.55
CA GLU A 413 13.39 17.76 11.92
C GLU A 413 12.18 16.84 12.15
N LYS A 414 11.48 16.50 11.06
CA LYS A 414 10.34 15.59 11.07
C LYS A 414 10.69 14.21 10.54
N THR A 415 11.98 13.88 10.44
CA THR A 415 12.47 12.62 9.87
C THR A 415 13.08 11.73 10.94
N LYS A 416 12.80 10.42 10.84
CA LYS A 416 13.51 9.39 11.59
C LYS A 416 14.05 8.32 10.65
N LEU A 417 15.28 7.86 10.88
CA LEU A 417 15.86 6.69 10.24
C LEU A 417 15.80 5.50 11.21
N LEU A 418 15.10 4.43 10.84
CA LEU A 418 15.02 3.20 11.65
C LEU A 418 16.03 2.13 11.25
N LEU A 419 16.68 2.27 10.09
CA LEU A 419 17.67 1.31 9.63
C LEU A 419 18.94 1.39 10.50
N ASP A 420 19.36 0.24 11.03
CA ASP A 420 20.61 0.10 11.78
C ASP A 420 21.83 0.23 10.86
N ASP A 421 23.03 0.37 11.46
CA ASP A 421 24.29 0.51 10.72
C ASP A 421 24.70 -0.75 9.93
N SER A 422 24.00 -1.86 10.12
CA SER A 422 24.13 -3.04 9.27
C SER A 422 22.89 -3.93 9.38
N PHE A 423 22.68 -4.78 8.38
CA PHE A 423 21.62 -5.79 8.39
C PHE A 423 22.12 -7.08 7.74
N SER A 424 21.53 -8.21 8.14
CA SER A 424 21.75 -9.49 7.47
C SER A 424 20.84 -9.61 6.24
N THR A 425 21.35 -10.17 5.16
CA THR A 425 20.62 -10.42 3.91
C THR A 425 19.78 -11.69 3.97
N THR A 426 19.98 -12.55 4.98
CA THR A 426 19.22 -13.78 5.24
C THR A 426 19.20 -14.09 6.73
N THR A 427 18.23 -14.90 7.17
CA THR A 427 18.12 -15.43 8.54
C THR A 427 19.02 -16.65 8.78
N ASP A 428 19.54 -17.25 7.72
CA ASP A 428 20.52 -18.33 7.82
C ASP A 428 21.85 -17.83 8.40
N ASN A 429 22.46 -18.61 9.29
CA ASN A 429 23.70 -18.27 9.99
C ASN A 429 24.95 -18.45 9.11
N ASP A 430 24.99 -17.81 7.94
CA ASP A 430 26.20 -17.72 7.12
C ASP A 430 26.92 -16.40 7.39
N ASN A 431 28.16 -16.48 7.89
CA ASN A 431 29.00 -15.33 8.29
C ASN A 431 29.27 -14.30 7.16
N ASN A 432 28.90 -14.59 5.91
CA ASN A 432 29.10 -13.71 4.74
C ASN A 432 27.83 -12.93 4.32
N SER A 433 26.76 -12.96 5.12
CA SER A 433 25.45 -12.39 4.76
C SER A 433 25.20 -10.97 5.31
N ARG A 434 26.20 -10.27 5.84
CA ARG A 434 25.99 -8.94 6.45
C ARG A 434 26.33 -7.79 5.48
N VAL A 435 25.39 -6.85 5.35
CA VAL A 435 25.55 -5.59 4.61
C VAL A 435 25.71 -4.47 5.62
N PHE A 436 26.75 -3.66 5.47
CA PHE A 436 26.98 -2.46 6.27
C PHE A 436 26.32 -1.26 5.59
N PHE A 437 25.56 -0.50 6.36
CA PHE A 437 24.88 0.69 5.88
C PHE A 437 25.85 1.86 5.83
N GLU A 438 26.00 2.46 4.65
CA GLU A 438 26.82 3.64 4.44
C GLU A 438 25.93 4.85 4.16
N ALA A 439 25.98 5.86 5.01
CA ALA A 439 25.09 7.02 4.87
C ALA A 439 25.34 7.82 3.55
N ASN A 440 26.56 7.76 3.02
CA ASN A 440 26.94 8.33 1.71
C ASN A 440 26.68 7.39 0.53
N ASN A 441 26.21 6.18 0.77
CA ASN A 441 25.77 5.25 -0.26
C ASN A 441 24.57 4.45 0.27
N PRO A 442 23.43 5.11 0.52
CA PRO A 442 22.36 4.56 1.35
C PRO A 442 21.58 3.43 0.67
N VAL A 443 21.73 3.25 -0.65
CA VAL A 443 21.06 2.16 -1.38
C VAL A 443 22.06 1.02 -1.57
N ALA A 444 21.93 -0.02 -0.75
CA ALA A 444 22.77 -1.20 -0.84
C ALA A 444 22.20 -2.15 -1.90
N CYS A 445 23.01 -2.51 -2.90
CA CYS A 445 22.63 -3.48 -3.92
C CYS A 445 23.65 -4.62 -4.01
N TRP A 446 23.17 -5.84 -4.25
CA TRP A 446 24.01 -7.00 -4.50
C TRP A 446 23.35 -7.94 -5.51
N GLU A 447 24.17 -8.83 -6.07
CA GLU A 447 23.72 -9.86 -7.00
C GLU A 447 23.64 -11.21 -6.31
N GLU A 448 22.64 -12.00 -6.67
CA GLU A 448 22.51 -13.39 -6.23
C GLU A 448 21.85 -14.24 -7.32
N THR A 449 21.88 -15.56 -7.15
CA THR A 449 21.23 -16.51 -8.08
C THR A 449 20.15 -17.29 -7.34
N ILE A 450 18.90 -17.17 -7.78
CA ILE A 450 17.75 -17.90 -7.23
C ILE A 450 17.28 -18.92 -8.27
N GLU A 451 17.38 -20.22 -7.96
CA GLU A 451 17.00 -21.34 -8.85
C GLU A 451 17.41 -21.13 -10.32
N SER A 452 18.69 -20.81 -10.58
CA SER A 452 19.30 -20.50 -11.91
C SER A 452 19.02 -19.12 -12.52
N VAL A 453 18.32 -18.23 -11.82
CA VAL A 453 18.05 -16.86 -12.29
C VAL A 453 18.95 -15.88 -11.55
N LYS A 454 19.79 -15.15 -12.28
CA LYS A 454 20.56 -14.05 -11.71
C LYS A 454 19.65 -12.86 -11.44
N VAL A 455 19.70 -12.35 -10.21
CA VAL A 455 18.90 -11.20 -9.77
C VAL A 455 19.79 -10.15 -9.12
N GLU A 456 19.35 -8.92 -9.18
CA GLU A 456 19.87 -7.80 -8.39
C GLU A 456 18.83 -7.47 -7.32
N ILE A 457 19.26 -7.38 -6.06
CA ILE A 457 18.44 -6.90 -4.94
C ILE A 457 19.02 -5.58 -4.47
N CYS A 458 18.16 -4.56 -4.37
CA CYS A 458 18.51 -3.26 -3.81
C CYS A 458 17.63 -2.95 -2.60
N VAL A 459 18.25 -2.52 -1.50
CA VAL A 459 17.58 -2.07 -0.28
C VAL A 459 17.91 -0.60 -0.03
N ALA A 460 16.87 0.24 0.10
CA ALA A 460 17.01 1.64 0.44
C ALA A 460 16.32 1.94 1.79
N PRO A 461 16.92 2.69 2.72
CA PRO A 461 16.25 3.12 3.94
C PRO A 461 15.10 4.07 3.62
N VAL A 462 14.06 4.07 4.44
CA VAL A 462 13.00 5.08 4.41
C VAL A 462 13.34 6.21 5.38
N LEU A 463 13.22 7.44 4.91
CA LEU A 463 13.25 8.63 5.76
C LEU A 463 11.85 8.82 6.36
N ILE A 464 11.58 8.19 7.50
CA ILE A 464 10.23 8.09 8.05
C ILE A 464 9.74 9.46 8.54
N CYS A 465 8.55 9.84 8.10
CA CYS A 465 7.86 11.01 8.62
C CYS A 465 7.39 10.75 10.06
N THR A 466 7.84 11.56 11.00
CA THR A 466 7.45 11.48 12.42
C THR A 466 6.13 12.18 12.73
N GLU A 467 5.66 13.05 11.84
CA GLU A 467 4.37 13.74 11.91
C GLU A 467 3.49 13.34 10.71
N ALA A 468 3.05 12.09 10.69
CA ALA A 468 2.26 11.56 9.59
C ALA A 468 0.92 12.30 9.42
N GLN A 469 0.68 12.82 8.22
CA GLN A 469 -0.59 13.44 7.82
C GLN A 469 -1.43 12.54 6.93
N LEU A 470 -0.78 11.73 6.08
CA LEU A 470 -1.43 10.80 5.15
C LEU A 470 -0.80 9.42 5.29
N THR A 471 -1.59 8.38 5.49
CA THR A 471 -1.08 6.99 5.60
C THR A 471 -1.82 6.04 4.68
N ALA A 472 -3.12 6.25 4.47
CA ALA A 472 -3.89 5.58 3.44
C ALA A 472 -3.32 5.91 2.05
N GLY A 473 -3.10 4.89 1.22
CA GLY A 473 -2.55 5.07 -0.13
C GLY A 473 -1.04 5.27 -0.22
N ALA A 474 -0.30 5.15 0.90
CA ALA A 474 1.14 5.32 0.89
C ALA A 474 1.83 4.27 0.00
N GLY A 475 1.46 3.00 0.12
CA GLY A 475 1.97 1.90 -0.73
C GLY A 475 1.80 2.19 -2.22
N ASP A 476 0.58 2.57 -2.63
CA ASP A 476 0.27 2.92 -4.02
C ASP A 476 1.19 4.02 -4.59
N ASN A 477 1.42 5.07 -3.80
CA ASN A 477 2.31 6.16 -4.19
C ASN A 477 3.78 5.70 -4.26
N ILE A 478 4.21 4.86 -3.32
CA ILE A 478 5.58 4.32 -3.26
C ILE A 478 5.85 3.41 -4.45
N SER A 479 4.95 2.46 -4.73
CA SER A 479 5.05 1.52 -5.85
C SER A 479 5.03 2.24 -7.20
N ALA A 480 4.08 3.16 -7.41
CA ALA A 480 4.03 3.96 -8.63
C ALA A 480 5.30 4.80 -8.82
N ALA A 481 5.80 5.46 -7.77
CA ALA A 481 7.03 6.25 -7.83
C ALA A 481 8.29 5.40 -8.05
N GLY A 482 8.32 4.16 -7.57
CA GLY A 482 9.39 3.22 -7.92
C GLY A 482 9.33 2.83 -9.41
N LEU A 483 8.14 2.46 -9.89
CA LEU A 483 7.91 2.01 -11.27
C LEU A 483 8.27 3.07 -12.32
N VAL A 484 8.07 4.36 -12.03
CA VAL A 484 8.29 5.44 -13.02
C VAL A 484 9.71 5.51 -13.57
N LEU A 485 10.70 5.00 -12.83
CA LEU A 485 12.10 4.97 -13.25
C LEU A 485 12.53 3.64 -13.87
N GLN A 486 11.69 2.60 -13.80
CA GLN A 486 12.08 1.25 -14.20
C GLN A 486 11.56 0.82 -15.56
N VAL A 487 10.73 1.65 -16.21
CA VAL A 487 10.20 1.40 -17.54
C VAL A 487 10.63 2.53 -18.47
N GLU A 488 11.21 2.17 -19.60
CA GLU A 488 11.66 3.09 -20.66
C GLU A 488 10.96 2.74 -21.98
N ILE A 489 10.87 3.71 -22.90
CA ILE A 489 10.30 3.54 -24.25
C ILE A 489 11.33 2.95 -25.22
#